data_AF-A0A533YI02-F1
#
_entry.id   AF-A0A533YI02-F1
#
_cell.length_a   1.000
_cell.length_b   1.000
_cell.length_c   1.000
_cell.angle_alpha   90.00
_cell.angle_beta   90.00
_cell.angle_gamma   90.00
#
_symmetry.space_group_name_H-M   'P 1'
#
loop_
_entity.id
_entity.type
_entity.pdbx_description
1 polymer ?
#
loop_
_entity_poly.entity_id
_entity_poly.type
_entity_poly.pdbx_seq_one_letter_code
_entity_poly.pdbx_strand_id
1 'polypeptide(L)'
;MKARLDKDEREIEKDADSYRHVTKKERRKIEGVLDRIRKTKNVNIRISETVLNELKKLSREEGIPYQTLISSVLHKFVTHRLVDEKAIRKSLHLLSSQKQPS
;
A
#
# COMPACT_ATOMS: atom_id res chain seq x y z
N MET A 1 33.74 17.13 25.29
CA MET A 1 34.26 15.99 24.48
C MET A 1 33.44 15.92 23.20
N LYS A 2 34.08 15.89 22.01
CA LYS A 2 33.37 15.69 20.74
C LYS A 2 33.19 14.20 20.51
N ALA A 3 31.94 13.74 20.36
CA ALA A 3 31.66 12.37 19.93
C ALA A 3 32.14 12.18 18.48
N ARG A 4 32.72 11.02 18.17
CA ARG A 4 32.97 10.61 16.78
C ARG A 4 31.70 9.96 16.27
N LEU A 5 31.04 10.61 15.31
CA LEU A 5 29.86 10.08 14.65
C LEU A 5 30.28 9.16 13.50
N ASP A 6 29.58 8.04 13.36
CA ASP A 6 29.71 7.19 12.17
C ASP A 6 29.04 7.82 10.93
N LYS A 7 29.06 7.12 9.79
CA LYS A 7 28.54 7.67 8.53
C LYS A 7 27.03 7.89 8.57
N ASP A 8 26.30 7.00 9.22
CA ASP A 8 24.84 7.00 9.28
C ASP A 8 24.39 8.07 10.29
N GLU A 9 25.06 8.15 11.44
CA GLU A 9 24.82 9.18 12.45
C GLU A 9 25.08 10.59 11.89
N ARG A 10 26.11 10.75 11.05
CA ARG A 10 26.43 12.04 10.42
C ARG A 10 25.44 12.43 9.32
N GLU A 11 24.75 11.47 8.71
CA GLU A 11 23.68 11.73 7.74
C GLU A 11 22.40 12.14 8.46
N ILE A 12 22.04 11.44 9.54
CA ILE A 12 20.90 11.79 10.40
C ILE A 12 21.09 13.18 11.03
N GLU A 13 22.30 13.52 11.48
CA GLU A 13 22.61 14.86 12.04
C GLU A 13 22.44 15.97 11.02
N LYS A 14 22.83 15.75 9.75
CA LYS A 14 22.66 16.74 8.68
C LYS A 14 21.19 16.99 8.35
N ASP A 15 20.39 15.94 8.37
CA ASP A 15 18.95 16.03 8.08
C ASP A 15 18.13 16.40 9.31
N ALA A 16 18.76 16.53 10.48
CA ALA A 16 18.10 16.82 11.75
C ALA A 16 17.30 18.12 11.72
N ASP A 17 17.86 19.16 11.08
CA ASP A 17 17.24 20.48 10.96
C ASP A 17 15.99 20.48 10.06
N SER A 18 15.83 19.45 9.21
CA SER A 18 14.67 19.30 8.33
C SER A 18 13.48 18.61 9.00
N TYR A 19 13.67 18.00 10.17
CA TYR A 19 12.60 17.32 10.89
C TYR A 19 11.60 18.33 11.46
N ARG A 20 10.35 18.21 11.03
CA ARG A 20 9.25 18.96 11.64
C ARG A 20 8.74 18.22 12.86
N HIS A 21 8.72 18.90 14.00
CA HIS A 21 8.04 18.40 15.18
C HIS A 21 6.55 18.22 14.89
N VAL A 22 6.09 16.96 14.94
CA VAL A 22 4.66 16.65 14.87
C VAL A 22 3.96 17.14 16.13
N THR A 23 2.79 17.75 15.98
CA THR A 23 2.01 18.19 17.13
C THR A 23 1.55 16.98 17.97
N LYS A 24 1.30 17.17 19.27
CA LYS A 24 0.77 16.12 20.17
C LYS A 24 -0.52 15.48 19.62
N LYS A 25 -1.32 16.25 18.86
CA LYS A 25 -2.55 15.79 18.20
C LYS A 25 -2.26 14.90 16.98
N GLU A 26 -1.31 15.28 16.12
CA GLU A 26 -0.89 14.47 14.98
C GLU A 26 -0.23 13.18 15.42
N ARG A 27 0.65 13.25 16.44
CA ARG A 27 1.28 12.07 17.04
C ARG A 27 0.24 11.08 17.55
N ARG A 28 -0.75 11.53 18.33
CA ARG A 28 -1.85 10.67 18.80
C ARG A 28 -2.68 10.07 17.67
N LYS A 29 -2.87 10.81 16.57
CA LYS A 29 -3.60 10.31 15.40
C LYS A 29 -2.82 9.20 14.70
N ILE A 30 -1.51 9.39 14.51
CA ILE A 30 -0.62 8.39 13.91
C ILE A 30 -0.55 7.15 14.81
N GLU A 31 -0.30 7.32 16.11
CA GLU A 31 -0.28 6.23 17.10
C GLU A 31 -1.61 5.46 17.10
N GLY A 32 -2.75 6.14 17.09
CA GLY A 32 -4.07 5.50 17.04
C GLY A 32 -4.37 4.75 15.73
N VAL A 33 -3.79 5.17 14.61
CA VAL A 33 -3.86 4.43 13.34
C VAL A 33 -2.98 3.18 13.41
N LEU A 34 -1.76 3.31 13.91
CA LEU A 34 -0.83 2.19 14.09
C LEU A 34 -1.40 1.12 15.01
N ASP A 35 -2.03 1.52 16.12
CA ASP A 35 -2.66 0.58 17.06
C ASP A 35 -3.87 -0.15 16.46
N ARG A 36 -4.63 0.48 15.56
CA ARG A 36 -5.69 -0.24 14.81
C ARG A 36 -5.12 -1.24 13.82
N ILE A 37 -4.05 -0.88 13.11
CA ILE A 37 -3.38 -1.76 12.15
C ILE A 37 -2.78 -2.98 12.86
N ARG A 38 -2.21 -2.79 14.04
CA ARG A 38 -1.63 -3.88 14.87
C ARG A 38 -2.66 -4.87 15.38
N LYS A 39 -3.94 -4.49 15.48
CA LYS A 39 -5.02 -5.40 15.89
C LYS A 39 -5.40 -6.32 14.73
N THR A 40 -4.68 -7.43 14.60
CA THR A 40 -4.96 -8.47 13.61
C THR A 40 -5.86 -9.56 14.17
N LYS A 41 -6.79 -10.06 13.35
CA LYS A 41 -7.58 -11.27 13.65
C LYS A 41 -7.40 -12.28 12.52
N ASN A 42 -7.30 -13.55 12.88
CA ASN A 42 -7.21 -14.64 11.90
C ASN A 42 -8.60 -14.95 11.33
N VAL A 43 -8.68 -15.09 10.01
CA VAL A 43 -9.90 -15.49 9.30
C VAL A 43 -9.55 -16.68 8.40
N ASN A 44 -10.32 -17.76 8.48
CA ASN A 44 -10.17 -18.91 7.60
C ASN A 44 -11.16 -18.77 6.43
N ILE A 45 -10.64 -18.81 5.20
CA ILE A 45 -11.44 -18.68 3.97
C ILE A 45 -11.22 -19.93 3.12
N ARG A 46 -12.29 -20.61 2.74
CA ARG A 46 -12.24 -21.68 1.72
C ARG A 46 -12.28 -21.06 0.33
N ILE A 47 -11.35 -21.45 -0.52
CA ILE A 47 -11.26 -21.02 -1.92
C ILE A 47 -10.99 -22.24 -2.79
N SER A 48 -11.39 -22.17 -4.06
CA SER A 48 -11.09 -23.24 -5.02
C SER A 48 -9.60 -23.30 -5.34
N GLU A 49 -9.13 -24.49 -5.70
CA GLU A 49 -7.73 -24.70 -6.06
C GLU A 49 -7.30 -23.86 -7.27
N THR A 50 -8.18 -23.75 -8.27
CA THR A 50 -7.96 -22.91 -9.46
C THR A 50 -7.70 -21.45 -9.07
N VAL A 51 -8.51 -20.89 -8.16
CA VAL A 51 -8.35 -19.50 -7.70
C VAL A 51 -7.06 -19.33 -6.90
N LEU A 52 -6.73 -20.29 -6.04
CA LEU A 52 -5.47 -20.26 -5.28
C LEU A 52 -4.25 -20.23 -6.21
N ASN A 53 -4.27 -21.01 -7.30
CA ASN A 53 -3.18 -21.06 -8.27
C ASN A 53 -3.01 -19.74 -9.02
N GLU A 54 -4.10 -19.10 -9.44
CA GLU A 54 -4.06 -17.78 -10.07
C GLU A 54 -3.55 -16.70 -9.10
N LEU A 55 -3.99 -16.72 -7.83
CA LEU A 55 -3.48 -15.79 -6.82
C LEU A 55 -1.98 -15.96 -6.59
N LYS A 56 -1.47 -17.19 -6.55
CA LYS A 56 -0.03 -17.47 -6.45
C LYS A 56 0.74 -16.98 -7.68
N LYS A 57 0.14 -17.09 -8.87
CA LYS A 57 0.74 -16.59 -10.10
C LYS A 57 0.86 -15.07 -10.06
N LEU A 58 -0.24 -14.37 -9.78
CA LEU A 58 -0.27 -12.90 -9.66
C LEU A 58 0.68 -12.39 -8.58
N SER A 59 0.74 -13.06 -7.43
CA SER A 59 1.61 -12.62 -6.34
C SER A 59 3.10 -12.75 -6.69
N ARG A 60 3.47 -13.77 -7.47
CA ARG A 60 4.85 -13.91 -7.99
C ARG A 60 5.20 -12.82 -8.97
N GLU A 61 4.28 -12.43 -9.85
CA GLU A 61 4.47 -11.31 -10.78
C GLU A 61 4.69 -9.98 -10.03
N GLU A 62 3.99 -9.78 -8.91
CA GLU A 62 4.16 -8.61 -8.02
C GLU A 62 5.34 -8.73 -7.03
N GLY A 63 6.01 -9.90 -6.95
CA GLY A 63 7.11 -10.14 -6.01
C GLY A 63 6.70 -10.21 -4.54
N ILE A 64 5.43 -10.52 -4.24
CA ILE A 64 4.88 -10.57 -2.88
C ILE A 64 4.29 -11.95 -2.54
N PRO A 65 4.18 -12.32 -1.25
CA PRO A 65 3.46 -13.52 -0.85
C PRO A 65 1.98 -13.46 -1.25
N TYR A 66 1.40 -14.59 -1.65
CA TYR A 66 -0.01 -14.64 -2.06
C TYR A 66 -0.96 -14.26 -0.93
N GLN A 67 -0.60 -14.52 0.33
CA GLN A 67 -1.38 -14.06 1.49
C GLN A 67 -1.39 -12.53 1.59
N THR A 68 -0.24 -11.89 1.31
CA THR A 68 -0.11 -10.43 1.28
C THR A 68 -0.94 -9.83 0.14
N LEU A 69 -0.95 -10.47 -1.03
CA LEU A 69 -1.82 -10.08 -2.13
C LEU A 69 -3.30 -10.16 -1.73
N ILE A 70 -3.74 -11.27 -1.13
CA ILE A 70 -5.12 -11.42 -0.64
C ILE A 70 -5.49 -10.31 0.35
N SER A 71 -4.61 -10.04 1.33
CA SER A 71 -4.82 -8.97 2.32
C SER A 71 -4.92 -7.58 1.66
N SER A 72 -4.04 -7.30 0.70
CA SER A 72 -4.03 -6.06 -0.08
C SER A 72 -5.33 -5.87 -0.86
N VAL A 73 -5.80 -6.92 -1.54
CA VAL A 73 -7.08 -6.89 -2.28
C VAL A 73 -8.25 -6.64 -1.34
N LEU A 74 -8.33 -7.32 -0.20
CA LEU A 74 -9.39 -7.08 0.79
C LEU A 74 -9.37 -5.64 1.30
N HIS A 75 -8.19 -5.10 1.60
CA HIS A 75 -8.04 -3.70 2.02
C HIS A 75 -8.46 -2.73 0.91
N LYS A 76 -8.03 -2.94 -0.33
CA LYS A 76 -8.42 -2.13 -1.50
C LYS A 76 -9.94 -2.18 -1.75
N PHE A 77 -10.55 -3.35 -1.56
CA PHE A 77 -11.98 -3.53 -1.69
C PHE A 77 -12.77 -2.72 -0.65
N VAL A 78 -12.44 -2.85 0.64
CA VAL A 78 -13.15 -2.09 1.70
C VAL A 78 -12.88 -0.59 1.64
N THR A 79 -11.71 -0.18 1.14
CA THR A 79 -11.38 1.24 0.93
C THR A 79 -11.94 1.81 -0.38
N HIS A 80 -12.69 1.02 -1.16
CA HIS A 80 -13.27 1.42 -2.44
C HIS A 80 -12.22 1.89 -3.46
N ARG A 81 -10.99 1.38 -3.34
CA ARG A 81 -9.83 1.68 -4.20
C ARG A 81 -9.49 0.53 -5.15
N LEU A 82 -10.34 -0.48 -5.22
CA LEU A 82 -10.19 -1.57 -6.17
C LEU A 82 -10.64 -1.10 -7.56
N VAL A 83 -9.82 -0.26 -8.20
CA VAL A 83 -10.08 0.19 -9.56
C VAL A 83 -9.22 -0.66 -10.50
N ASP A 84 -9.88 -1.39 -11.39
CA ASP A 84 -9.20 -2.17 -12.42
C ASP A 84 -8.62 -1.19 -13.45
N GLU A 85 -7.30 -1.05 -13.46
CA GLU A 85 -6.58 -0.18 -14.38
C GLU A 85 -6.83 -0.57 -15.85
N LYS A 86 -7.06 -1.85 -16.14
CA LYS A 86 -7.41 -2.30 -17.50
C LYS A 86 -8.81 -1.83 -17.87
N ALA A 87 -9.76 -1.86 -16.93
CA ALA A 87 -11.10 -1.33 -17.14
C ALA A 87 -11.06 0.17 -17.40
N ILE A 88 -10.30 0.94 -16.61
CA ILE A 88 -10.11 2.39 -16.83
C ILE A 88 -9.53 2.65 -18.21
N ARG A 89 -8.44 1.97 -18.59
CA ARG A 89 -7.79 2.15 -19.89
C ARG A 89 -8.73 1.83 -21.05
N LYS A 90 -9.54 0.76 -20.92
CA LYS A 90 -10.55 0.39 -21.91
C LYS A 90 -11.65 1.45 -22.03
N SER A 91 -12.18 1.93 -20.89
CA SER A 91 -13.16 3.01 -20.87
C SER A 91 -12.60 4.32 -21.45
N LEU A 92 -11.34 4.66 -21.15
CA LEU A 92 -10.66 5.82 -21.69
C LEU A 92 -10.52 5.71 -23.22
N HIS A 93 -10.15 4.53 -23.71
CA HIS A 93 -10.05 4.26 -25.14
C HIS A 93 -11.41 4.39 -25.86
N LEU A 94 -12.46 3.81 -25.27
CA LEU A 94 -13.83 3.92 -25.79
C LEU A 94 -14.33 5.37 -25.83
N LEU A 95 -14.05 6.16 -24.79
CA LEU A 95 -14.39 7.59 -24.73
C LEU A 95 -13.58 8.42 -25.74
N SER A 96 -12.31 8.06 -25.98
CA SER A 96 -11.48 8.73 -26.97
C SER A 96 -11.91 8.44 -28.41
N SER A 97 -12.43 7.22 -28.69
CA SER A 97 -12.98 6.86 -30.00
C SER A 97 -14.36 7.46 -30.29
N GLN A 98 -15.08 7.95 -29.27
CA GLN A 98 -16.39 8.60 -29.43
C GLN A 98 -16.27 10.11 -29.75
N LYS A 99 -15.06 10.68 -29.78
CA LYS A 99 -14.83 12.13 -29.98
C LYS A 99 -14.58 12.56 -31.44
N GLN A 100 -14.82 11.67 -32.41
CA GLN A 100 -15.06 12.07 -33.81
C GLN A 100 -16.38 11.41 -34.23
N PRO A 101 -17.45 12.22 -34.37
CA PRO A 101 -17.81 12.67 -35.71
C PRO A 101 -18.22 14.14 -35.80
N SER A 102 -17.99 14.68 -37.01
CA SER A 102 -18.38 15.98 -37.61
C SER A 102 -17.91 17.26 -36.93
#